data_AF-A0A3N5V6B5-F1
#
_entry.id   AF-A0A3N5V6B5-F1
#
_cell.length_a   1.000
_cell.length_b   1.000
_cell.length_c   1.000
_cell.angle_alpha   90.00
_cell.angle_beta   90.00
_cell.angle_gamma   90.00
#
_symmetry.space_group_name_H-M   'P 1'
#
loop_
_entity.id
_entity.type
_entity.pdbx_description
1 polymer ?
#
loop_
_entity_poly.entity_id
_entity_poly.type
_entity_poly.pdbx_seq_one_letter_code
_entity_poly.pdbx_strand_id
1 'polypeptide(L)'
;MQNILVYQTQTYQTLVPANKRKIEYGLEHVYTRLNRIRRNRGYSFEHVLVQKLNGSVWSARRLGGSSANLPDIIAVNNKESIFLSIEAKSGTADSLYVPSDQIQRCFQIRDMFQVYKTAHVILAFKFMQKRRIREEGKTVYAHRKLQEYYKIADRYSKIKDLPIIKCTYDGSTYEIRNSQPRKCFLKDYLMPF
;
A
#
# COMPACT_ATOMS: atom_id res chain seq x y z
N MET A 1 -60.76 -27.35 -39.50
CA MET A 1 -59.56 -28.19 -39.34
C MET A 1 -58.48 -27.31 -38.71
N GLN A 2 -58.42 -27.11 -37.40
CA GLN A 2 -58.19 -28.06 -36.30
C GLN A 2 -56.70 -28.48 -36.22
N ASN A 3 -56.03 -27.94 -35.19
CA ASN A 3 -54.91 -28.44 -34.38
C ASN A 3 -53.68 -29.00 -35.11
N ILE A 4 -52.47 -28.52 -34.81
CA ILE A 4 -51.50 -29.05 -33.82
C ILE A 4 -50.31 -28.08 -33.94
N LEU A 5 -49.84 -27.27 -32.98
CA LEU A 5 -49.28 -27.61 -31.68
C LEU A 5 -49.03 -26.28 -30.92
N VAL A 6 -49.96 -25.88 -30.06
CA VAL A 6 -49.66 -25.02 -28.90
C VAL A 6 -49.36 -26.00 -27.76
N TYR A 7 -48.10 -26.36 -27.57
CA TYR A 7 -47.56 -26.92 -26.33
C TYR A 7 -46.04 -26.75 -26.35
N GLN A 8 -45.57 -25.62 -25.81
CA GLN A 8 -44.57 -25.58 -24.72
C GLN A 8 -44.20 -24.11 -24.48
N THR A 9 -44.91 -23.55 -23.51
CA THR A 9 -44.43 -22.53 -22.61
C THR A 9 -43.00 -22.81 -22.11
N GLN A 10 -42.23 -21.74 -21.96
CA GLN A 10 -41.08 -21.59 -21.07
C GLN A 10 -39.73 -22.21 -21.49
N THR A 11 -38.68 -21.49 -21.10
CA THR A 11 -37.25 -21.88 -21.07
C THR A 11 -36.43 -21.76 -22.35
N TYR A 12 -36.29 -20.54 -22.86
CA TYR A 12 -35.00 -20.10 -23.42
C TYR A 12 -34.49 -18.84 -22.70
N GLN A 13 -34.52 -18.87 -21.36
CA GLN A 13 -33.44 -18.25 -20.61
C GLN A 13 -32.21 -19.12 -20.88
N THR A 14 -31.40 -18.70 -21.84
CA THR A 14 -30.11 -19.33 -22.13
C THR A 14 -29.30 -19.36 -20.85
N LEU A 15 -29.17 -20.57 -20.30
CA LEU A 15 -28.29 -20.92 -19.22
C LEU A 15 -26.91 -20.34 -19.54
N VAL A 16 -26.46 -19.37 -18.74
CA VAL A 16 -25.04 -19.02 -18.69
C VAL A 16 -24.33 -20.35 -18.43
N PRO A 17 -23.47 -20.85 -19.34
CA PRO A 17 -22.94 -22.19 -19.22
C PRO A 17 -22.29 -22.30 -17.84
N ALA A 18 -22.66 -23.32 -17.07
CA ALA A 18 -22.21 -23.51 -15.68
C ALA A 18 -20.68 -23.40 -15.53
N ASN A 19 -19.96 -23.68 -16.61
CA ASN A 19 -18.52 -23.53 -16.72
C ASN A 19 -18.02 -22.08 -16.59
N LYS A 20 -18.73 -21.09 -17.17
CA LYS A 20 -18.35 -19.66 -17.07
C LYS A 20 -18.50 -19.13 -15.65
N ARG A 21 -19.62 -19.45 -14.98
CA ARG A 21 -19.85 -19.10 -13.56
C ARG A 21 -18.83 -19.77 -12.63
N LYS A 22 -18.44 -21.02 -12.91
CA LYS A 22 -17.44 -21.76 -12.12
C LYS A 22 -16.02 -21.20 -12.30
N ILE A 23 -15.66 -20.79 -13.52
CA ILE A 23 -14.38 -20.10 -13.81
C ILE A 23 -14.33 -18.74 -13.12
N GLU A 24 -15.41 -17.95 -13.20
CA GLU A 24 -15.53 -16.64 -12.56
C GLU A 24 -15.42 -16.75 -11.02
N TYR A 25 -16.12 -17.71 -10.42
CA TYR A 25 -16.01 -18.02 -8.99
C TYR A 25 -14.59 -18.46 -8.59
N GLY A 26 -13.93 -19.30 -9.40
CA GLY A 26 -12.54 -19.71 -9.17
C GLY A 26 -11.56 -18.54 -9.21
N LEU A 27 -11.76 -17.59 -10.14
CA LEU A 27 -10.94 -16.39 -10.25
C LEU A 27 -11.15 -15.44 -9.05
N GLU A 28 -12.40 -15.20 -8.64
CA GLU A 28 -12.77 -14.43 -7.43
C GLU A 28 -12.05 -14.95 -6.17
N HIS A 29 -12.04 -16.27 -5.97
CA HIS A 29 -11.34 -16.92 -4.85
C HIS A 29 -9.82 -16.67 -4.90
N VAL A 30 -9.22 -16.78 -6.09
CA VAL A 30 -7.78 -16.50 -6.28
C VAL A 30 -7.47 -15.03 -5.98
N TYR A 31 -8.27 -14.09 -6.48
CA TYR A 31 -8.09 -12.66 -6.20
C TYR A 31 -8.23 -12.34 -4.71
N THR A 32 -9.25 -12.90 -4.06
CA THR A 32 -9.49 -12.76 -2.61
C THR A 32 -8.28 -13.27 -1.81
N ARG A 33 -7.76 -14.45 -2.17
CA ARG A 33 -6.57 -15.03 -1.54
C ARG A 33 -5.33 -14.16 -1.74
N LEU A 34 -5.09 -13.68 -2.96
CA LEU A 34 -3.97 -12.80 -3.28
C LEU A 34 -4.06 -11.47 -2.51
N ASN A 35 -5.26 -10.89 -2.40
CA ASN A 35 -5.50 -9.68 -1.64
C ASN A 35 -5.25 -9.89 -0.14
N ARG A 36 -5.68 -11.03 0.42
CA ARG A 36 -5.36 -11.41 1.81
C ARG A 36 -3.86 -11.51 2.04
N ILE A 37 -3.13 -12.17 1.15
CA ILE A 37 -1.66 -12.29 1.25
C ILE A 37 -0.99 -10.91 1.19
N ARG A 38 -1.43 -10.03 0.29
CA ARG A 38 -0.90 -8.65 0.20
C ARG A 38 -1.17 -7.87 1.48
N ARG A 39 -2.39 -7.92 2.01
CA ARG A 39 -2.75 -7.26 3.28
C ARG A 39 -1.92 -7.77 4.44
N ASN A 40 -1.78 -9.09 4.57
CA ASN A 40 -0.96 -9.69 5.63
C ASN A 40 0.51 -9.24 5.56
N ARG A 41 1.06 -9.02 4.37
CA ARG A 41 2.42 -8.47 4.20
C ARG A 41 2.52 -7.01 4.65
N GLY A 42 1.50 -6.19 4.36
CA GLY A 42 1.41 -4.82 4.87
C GLY A 42 1.41 -4.82 6.40
N TYR A 43 0.46 -5.54 6.99
CA TYR A 43 0.33 -5.65 8.45
C TYR A 43 1.56 -6.22 9.14
N SER A 44 2.23 -7.21 8.53
CA SER A 44 3.48 -7.76 9.05
C SER A 44 4.61 -6.73 9.01
N PHE A 45 4.72 -5.94 7.93
CA PHE A 45 5.73 -4.88 7.84
C PHE A 45 5.48 -3.80 8.88
N GLU A 46 4.24 -3.32 9.00
CA GLU A 46 3.86 -2.34 10.02
C GLU A 46 4.16 -2.84 11.43
N HIS A 47 3.80 -4.09 11.73
CA HIS A 47 4.05 -4.71 13.03
C HIS A 47 5.54 -4.78 13.35
N VAL A 48 6.37 -5.20 12.40
CA VAL A 48 7.84 -5.26 12.58
C VAL A 48 8.43 -3.87 12.82
N LEU A 49 7.99 -2.84 12.10
CA LEU A 49 8.45 -1.46 12.32
C LEU A 49 8.14 -1.00 13.74
N VAL A 50 6.91 -1.24 14.22
CA VAL A 50 6.53 -0.88 15.59
C VAL A 50 7.35 -1.63 16.63
N GLN A 51 7.63 -2.92 16.43
CA GLN A 51 8.49 -3.69 17.34
C GLN A 51 9.91 -3.13 17.39
N LYS A 52 10.52 -2.85 16.23
CA LYS A 52 11.88 -2.28 16.17
C LYS A 52 11.96 -0.92 16.84
N LEU A 53 10.99 -0.03 16.61
CA LEU A 53 10.92 1.28 17.26
C LEU A 53 10.78 1.14 18.78
N ASN A 54 9.83 0.33 19.26
CA ASN A 54 9.62 0.10 20.69
C ASN A 54 10.78 -0.63 21.39
N GLY A 55 11.73 -1.20 20.65
CA GLY A 55 12.97 -1.76 21.19
C GLY A 55 14.02 -0.72 21.61
N SER A 56 13.68 0.57 21.54
CA SER A 56 14.59 1.70 21.79
C SER A 56 13.91 2.77 22.66
N VAL A 57 14.45 3.99 22.73
CA VAL A 57 13.84 5.13 23.45
C VAL A 57 12.54 5.66 22.81
N TRP A 58 12.08 5.03 21.73
CA TRP A 58 10.88 5.40 20.99
C TRP A 58 9.64 4.66 21.49
N SER A 59 8.49 5.32 21.40
CA SER A 59 7.17 4.73 21.63
C SER A 59 6.36 4.79 20.33
N ALA A 60 6.00 3.62 19.78
CA ALA A 60 5.31 3.48 18.50
C ALA A 60 4.03 2.67 18.60
N ARG A 61 3.02 3.05 17.81
CA ARG A 61 1.73 2.36 17.71
C ARG A 61 1.23 2.35 16.27
N ARG A 62 0.60 1.24 15.87
CA ARG A 62 -0.19 1.17 14.64
C ARG A 62 -1.53 1.86 14.87
N LEU A 63 -2.00 2.63 13.89
CA LEU A 63 -3.26 3.37 13.97
C LEU A 63 -4.31 2.80 13.02
N GLY A 64 -4.74 1.56 13.29
CA GLY A 64 -5.91 0.97 12.63
C GLY A 64 -5.81 0.83 11.10
N GLY A 65 -6.94 0.49 10.46
CA GLY A 65 -7.02 0.39 9.00
C GLY A 65 -7.36 1.74 8.34
N SER A 66 -7.12 1.83 7.04
CA SER A 66 -7.33 3.05 6.22
C SER A 66 -8.73 3.68 6.32
N SER A 67 -9.74 2.94 6.77
CA SER A 67 -11.10 3.43 7.02
C SER A 67 -11.19 4.46 8.15
N ALA A 68 -10.18 4.57 9.00
CA ALA A 68 -10.14 5.51 10.13
C ALA A 68 -9.55 6.89 9.75
N ASN A 69 -9.13 7.10 8.50
CA ASN A 69 -8.45 8.32 8.05
C ASN A 69 -7.16 8.64 8.85
N LEU A 70 -6.44 7.59 9.30
CA LEU A 70 -5.19 7.67 10.05
C LEU A 70 -4.01 7.18 9.19
N PRO A 71 -2.76 7.61 9.48
CA PRO A 71 -1.55 6.99 8.93
C PRO A 71 -1.39 5.57 9.49
N ASP A 72 -0.54 4.75 8.88
CA ASP A 72 -0.33 3.38 9.34
C ASP A 72 0.26 3.31 10.76
N ILE A 73 1.26 4.16 11.07
CA ILE A 73 1.99 4.17 12.35
C ILE A 73 2.24 5.61 12.81
N ILE A 74 2.16 5.81 14.13
CA ILE A 74 2.81 6.94 14.80
C ILE A 74 3.95 6.45 15.68
N ALA A 75 5.01 7.24 15.78
CA ALA A 75 6.12 7.00 16.70
C ALA A 75 6.62 8.30 17.30
N VAL A 76 6.94 8.26 18.60
CA VAL A 76 7.41 9.44 19.33
C VAL A 76 8.68 9.12 20.10
N ASN A 77 9.62 10.06 20.09
CA ASN A 77 10.74 10.11 21.01
C ASN A 77 10.55 11.33 21.91
N ASN A 78 10.05 11.11 23.13
CA ASN A 78 9.75 12.19 24.05
C ASN A 78 11.02 12.85 24.63
N LYS A 79 12.15 12.14 24.68
CA LYS A 79 13.43 12.68 25.17
C LYS A 79 14.00 13.71 24.20
N GLU A 80 13.99 13.38 22.92
CA GLU A 80 14.51 14.26 21.84
C GLU A 80 13.43 15.18 21.27
N SER A 81 12.18 15.07 21.74
CA SER A 81 11.03 15.82 21.23
C SER A 81 10.83 15.63 19.72
N ILE A 82 10.80 14.36 19.28
CA ILE A 82 10.59 13.97 17.88
C ILE A 82 9.26 13.22 17.71
N PHE A 83 8.49 13.61 16.70
CA PHE A 83 7.27 12.93 16.25
C PHE A 83 7.43 12.41 14.82
N LEU A 84 7.00 11.17 14.57
CA LEU A 84 6.95 10.58 13.23
C LEU A 84 5.52 10.12 12.94
N SER A 85 4.97 10.58 11.81
CA SER A 85 3.82 9.96 11.16
C SER A 85 4.34 9.12 9.99
N ILE A 86 4.03 7.82 9.97
CA ILE A 86 4.65 6.88 9.04
C ILE A 86 3.57 6.18 8.20
N GLU A 87 3.75 6.21 6.89
CA GLU A 87 2.99 5.41 5.93
C GLU A 87 3.88 4.29 5.39
N ALA A 88 3.44 3.03 5.51
CA ALA A 88 4.24 1.86 5.21
C ALA A 88 3.71 1.10 3.99
N LYS A 89 4.61 0.79 3.04
CA LYS A 89 4.30 -0.02 1.86
C LYS A 89 5.26 -1.18 1.75
N SER A 90 4.73 -2.39 1.59
CA SER A 90 5.54 -3.59 1.32
C SER A 90 5.06 -4.33 0.07
N GLY A 91 5.98 -4.90 -0.69
CA GLY A 91 5.58 -5.62 -1.90
C GLY A 91 6.68 -6.32 -2.68
N THR A 92 6.22 -7.13 -3.62
CA THR A 92 7.06 -7.96 -4.52
C THR A 92 7.31 -7.28 -5.87
N ALA A 93 6.73 -6.10 -6.11
CA ALA A 93 6.92 -5.34 -7.35
C ALA A 93 8.28 -4.61 -7.35
N ASP A 94 8.67 -4.07 -8.49
CA ASP A 94 9.85 -3.21 -8.63
C ASP A 94 9.55 -1.74 -8.31
N SER A 95 8.30 -1.42 -8.00
CA SER A 95 7.87 -0.10 -7.57
C SER A 95 6.75 -0.21 -6.54
N LEU A 96 6.83 0.66 -5.54
CA LEU A 96 5.80 0.86 -4.51
C LEU A 96 5.30 2.30 -4.59
N TYR A 97 4.03 2.49 -4.26
CA TYR A 97 3.33 3.75 -4.45
C TYR A 97 2.64 4.16 -3.15
N VAL A 98 2.72 5.44 -2.83
CA VAL A 98 1.95 6.09 -1.78
C VAL A 98 1.00 7.09 -2.42
N PRO A 99 -0.30 6.78 -2.46
CA PRO A 99 -1.37 7.69 -2.84
C PRO A 99 -1.34 9.03 -2.09
N SER A 100 -1.81 10.09 -2.76
CA SER A 100 -1.82 11.46 -2.23
C SER A 100 -2.68 11.59 -0.96
N ASP A 101 -3.82 10.89 -0.89
CA ASP A 101 -4.72 10.89 0.28
C ASP A 101 -4.03 10.30 1.53
N GLN A 102 -3.18 9.29 1.35
CA GLN A 102 -2.43 8.69 2.46
C GLN A 102 -1.34 9.65 2.99
N ILE A 103 -0.66 10.36 2.08
CA ILE A 103 0.30 11.40 2.45
C ILE A 103 -0.41 12.55 3.19
N GLN A 104 -1.59 12.95 2.72
CA GLN A 104 -2.39 13.98 3.35
C GLN A 104 -2.77 13.60 4.80
N ARG A 105 -3.21 12.37 5.03
CA ARG A 105 -3.52 11.86 6.39
C ARG A 105 -2.32 11.95 7.32
N CYS A 106 -1.14 11.62 6.83
CA CYS A 106 0.09 11.73 7.60
C CYS A 106 0.38 13.18 8.02
N PHE A 107 0.22 14.14 7.10
CA PHE A 107 0.39 15.56 7.43
C PHE A 107 -0.65 16.05 8.43
N GLN A 108 -1.92 15.69 8.25
CA GLN A 108 -3.00 16.05 9.17
C GLN A 108 -2.69 15.60 10.60
N ILE A 109 -2.29 14.33 10.78
CA ILE A 109 -1.92 13.82 12.10
C ILE A 109 -0.68 14.52 12.64
N ARG A 110 0.39 14.66 11.85
CA ARG A 110 1.60 15.38 12.28
C ARG A 110 1.27 16.79 12.78
N ASP A 111 0.40 17.51 12.07
CA ASP A 111 0.05 18.89 12.37
C ASP A 111 -0.84 19.06 13.60
N MET A 112 -1.45 17.98 14.09
CA MET A 112 -2.14 17.96 15.38
C MET A 112 -1.17 17.92 16.58
N PHE A 113 0.04 17.37 16.40
CA PHE A 113 1.01 17.16 17.48
C PHE A 113 2.14 18.21 17.49
N GLN A 114 1.77 19.49 17.58
CA GLN A 114 2.73 20.62 17.49
C GLN A 114 3.62 20.80 18.73
N VAL A 115 3.42 20.01 19.79
CA VAL A 115 4.24 20.05 21.01
C VAL A 115 5.67 19.54 20.79
N TYR A 116 5.89 18.73 19.75
CA TYR A 116 7.20 18.17 19.42
C TYR A 116 8.05 19.18 18.63
N LYS A 117 9.31 19.37 19.03
CA LYS A 117 10.25 20.28 18.35
C LYS A 117 10.54 19.86 16.92
N THR A 118 10.59 18.55 16.68
CA THR A 118 10.83 17.96 15.37
C THR A 118 9.68 17.04 15.02
N ALA A 119 9.11 17.19 13.82
CA ALA A 119 8.04 16.31 13.36
C ALA A 119 8.21 16.00 11.87
N HIS A 120 8.17 14.73 11.50
CA HIS A 120 8.35 14.28 10.12
C HIS A 120 7.21 13.37 9.65
N VAL A 121 6.86 13.48 8.37
CA VAL A 121 6.15 12.43 7.66
C VAL A 121 7.17 11.51 6.98
N ILE A 122 7.12 10.22 7.30
CA ILE A 122 8.01 9.18 6.76
C ILE A 122 7.24 8.26 5.83
N LEU A 123 7.76 8.06 4.62
CA LEU A 123 7.30 7.03 3.70
C LEU A 123 8.25 5.83 3.83
N ALA A 124 7.76 4.73 4.39
CA ALA A 124 8.51 3.51 4.62
C ALA A 124 8.22 2.50 3.51
N PHE A 125 9.26 2.04 2.80
CA PHE A 125 9.16 1.12 1.68
C PHE A 125 9.90 -0.17 2.00
N LYS A 126 9.26 -1.32 1.78
CA LYS A 126 9.88 -2.65 1.90
C LYS A 126 9.69 -3.48 0.63
N PHE A 127 10.78 -3.69 -0.07
CA PHE A 127 10.84 -4.57 -1.22
C PHE A 127 11.21 -5.99 -0.78
N MET A 128 10.29 -6.92 -1.00
CA MET A 128 10.45 -8.32 -0.58
C MET A 128 11.51 -9.03 -1.42
N GLN A 129 12.17 -10.05 -0.83
CA GLN A 129 13.10 -10.94 -1.54
C GLN A 129 12.47 -11.69 -2.72
N LYS A 130 11.15 -11.90 -2.66
CA LYS A 130 10.38 -12.47 -3.75
C LYS A 130 9.99 -11.34 -4.72
N ARG A 131 10.61 -11.29 -5.89
CA ARG A 131 10.28 -10.38 -7.00
C ARG A 131 9.19 -10.99 -7.87
N ARG A 132 8.14 -10.25 -8.19
CA ARG A 132 7.07 -10.67 -9.11
C ARG A 132 7.39 -10.18 -10.52
N ILE A 133 7.49 -11.10 -11.47
CA ILE A 133 7.72 -10.83 -12.89
C ILE A 133 6.47 -11.24 -13.66
N ARG A 134 6.08 -10.44 -14.66
CA ARG A 134 4.99 -10.76 -15.59
C ARG A 134 5.63 -11.12 -16.93
N GLU A 135 5.50 -12.38 -17.35
CA GLU A 135 6.00 -12.91 -18.62
C GLU A 135 4.83 -13.57 -19.35
N GLU A 136 4.52 -13.13 -20.57
CA GLU A 136 3.51 -13.78 -21.44
C GLU A 136 2.18 -14.13 -20.74
N GLY A 137 1.65 -13.23 -19.91
CA GLY A 137 0.41 -13.44 -19.15
C GLY A 137 0.54 -14.32 -17.90
N LYS A 138 1.72 -14.92 -17.65
CA LYS A 138 2.05 -15.68 -16.44
C LYS A 138 2.72 -14.80 -15.39
N THR A 139 2.47 -15.12 -14.12
CA THR A 139 3.16 -14.49 -12.99
C THR A 139 4.24 -15.43 -12.48
N VAL A 140 5.51 -15.08 -12.73
CA VAL A 140 6.68 -15.81 -12.26
C VAL A 140 7.29 -15.06 -11.08
N TYR A 141 8.04 -15.76 -10.24
CA TYR A 141 8.73 -15.16 -9.11
C TYR A 141 10.22 -15.48 -9.13
N ALA A 142 11.04 -14.44 -8.98
CA ALA A 142 12.49 -14.55 -8.87
C ALA A 142 12.96 -14.11 -7.47
N HIS A 143 14.12 -14.60 -7.07
CA HIS A 143 14.77 -14.15 -5.84
C HIS A 143 15.53 -12.82 -6.08
N ARG A 144 15.54 -11.96 -5.06
CA ARG A 144 16.33 -10.71 -4.98
C ARG A 144 16.66 -10.40 -3.52
N LYS A 145 17.52 -9.41 -3.28
CA LYS A 145 17.78 -8.92 -1.92
C LYS A 145 16.55 -8.21 -1.36
N LEU A 146 16.37 -8.30 -0.04
CA LEU A 146 15.41 -7.46 0.67
C LEU A 146 15.96 -6.04 0.71
N GLN A 147 15.13 -5.05 0.42
CA GLN A 147 15.51 -3.63 0.52
C GLN A 147 14.46 -2.88 1.31
N GLU A 148 14.91 -2.02 2.22
CA GLU A 148 14.05 -1.10 2.98
C GLU A 148 14.55 0.33 2.78
N TYR A 149 13.62 1.27 2.56
CA TYR A 149 13.92 2.69 2.41
C TYR A 149 12.95 3.52 3.26
N TYR A 150 13.45 4.59 3.86
CA TYR A 150 12.69 5.47 4.74
C TYR A 150 12.90 6.91 4.27
N LYS A 151 11.86 7.52 3.70
CA LYS A 151 11.98 8.81 3.00
C LYS A 151 11.17 9.89 3.71
N ILE A 152 11.78 11.06 3.92
CA ILE A 152 11.11 12.23 4.52
C ILE A 152 10.25 12.91 3.44
N ALA A 153 8.95 13.06 3.70
CA ALA A 153 7.99 13.67 2.79
C ALA A 153 7.75 15.17 3.05
N ASP A 154 8.36 15.77 4.07
CA ASP A 154 8.03 17.11 4.56
C ASP A 154 8.07 18.23 3.52
N ARG A 155 8.84 18.09 2.44
CA ARG A 155 8.83 19.02 1.30
C ARG A 155 7.44 19.23 0.70
N TYR A 156 6.52 18.29 0.90
CA TYR A 156 5.13 18.36 0.42
C TYR A 156 4.15 18.98 1.43
N SER A 157 4.61 19.29 2.65
CA SER A 157 3.75 19.74 3.76
C SER A 157 2.86 20.95 3.46
N LYS A 158 3.28 21.83 2.55
CA LYS A 158 2.56 23.08 2.23
C LYS A 158 1.89 23.03 0.86
N ILE A 159 1.87 21.86 0.22
CA ILE A 159 1.32 21.68 -1.12
C ILE A 159 -0.11 21.17 -1.01
N LYS A 160 -1.06 21.90 -1.59
CA LYS A 160 -2.48 21.52 -1.60
C LYS A 160 -2.75 20.31 -2.50
N ASP A 161 -2.23 20.35 -3.72
CA ASP A 161 -2.33 19.24 -4.66
C ASP A 161 -1.15 18.28 -4.47
N LEU A 162 -1.32 17.27 -3.62
CA LEU A 162 -0.28 16.30 -3.31
C LEU A 162 -0.11 15.29 -4.47
N PRO A 163 1.14 14.96 -4.86
CA PRO A 163 1.39 13.95 -5.88
C PRO A 163 1.24 12.54 -5.29
N ILE A 164 1.14 11.54 -6.17
CA ILE A 164 1.45 10.15 -5.78
C ILE A 164 2.96 10.02 -5.71
N ILE A 165 3.49 9.43 -4.63
CA ILE A 165 4.92 9.15 -4.52
C ILE A 165 5.19 7.71 -4.92
N LYS A 166 6.10 7.53 -5.88
CA LYS A 166 6.61 6.23 -6.31
C LYS A 166 8.04 6.08 -5.80
N CYS A 167 8.34 4.94 -5.18
CA CYS A 167 9.70 4.49 -4.89
C CYS A 167 9.99 3.24 -5.72
N THR A 168 11.16 3.18 -6.36
CA THR A 168 11.65 2.02 -7.12
C THR A 168 12.59 1.17 -6.27
N TYR A 169 12.83 -0.08 -6.70
CA TYR A 169 13.65 -1.05 -5.96
C TYR A 169 15.09 -0.58 -5.67
N ASP A 170 15.65 0.31 -6.49
CA ASP A 170 16.97 0.93 -6.31
C ASP A 170 16.95 2.13 -5.31
N GLY A 171 15.77 2.47 -4.77
CA GLY A 171 15.59 3.59 -3.85
C GLY A 171 15.31 4.93 -4.53
N SER A 172 15.27 4.99 -5.87
CA SER A 172 14.91 6.21 -6.60
C SER A 172 13.46 6.60 -6.35
N THR A 173 13.18 7.91 -6.28
CA THR A 173 11.84 8.45 -6.00
C THR A 173 11.30 9.29 -7.16
N TYR A 174 9.98 9.24 -7.34
CA TYR A 174 9.27 9.98 -8.38
C TYR A 174 7.96 10.53 -7.84
N GLU A 175 7.62 11.73 -8.27
CA GLU A 175 6.28 12.30 -8.14
C GLU A 175 5.48 11.95 -9.38
N ILE A 176 4.23 11.53 -9.20
CA ILE A 176 3.31 11.29 -10.30
C ILE A 176 2.16 12.28 -10.16
N ARG A 177 2.02 13.12 -11.19
CA ARG A 177 0.91 14.06 -11.39
C ARG A 177 0.36 13.82 -12.79
N ASN A 178 -0.97 13.77 -12.93
CA ASN A 178 -1.62 13.52 -14.22
C ASN A 178 -1.00 12.33 -15.00
N SER A 179 -0.71 11.25 -14.29
CA SER A 179 -0.08 10.02 -14.83
C SER A 179 1.35 10.17 -15.37
N GLN A 180 2.00 11.32 -15.21
CA GLN A 180 3.38 11.53 -15.64
C GLN A 180 4.36 11.42 -14.46
N PRO A 181 5.28 10.44 -14.45
CA PRO A 181 6.31 10.34 -13.43
C PRO A 181 7.43 11.37 -13.68
N ARG A 182 7.73 12.19 -12.68
CA ARG A 182 8.88 13.09 -12.64
C ARG A 182 9.81 12.67 -11.51
N LYS A 183 11.10 12.49 -11.80
CA LYS A 183 12.08 12.11 -10.78
C LYS A 183 12.13 13.20 -9.71
N CYS A 184 12.08 12.80 -8.45
CA CYS A 184 12.24 13.70 -7.32
C CYS A 184 13.28 13.11 -6.36
N PHE A 185 13.85 13.97 -5.51
CA PHE A 185 14.73 13.53 -4.43
C PHE A 185 14.01 13.70 -3.10
N LEU A 186 13.78 12.58 -2.41
CA LEU A 186 13.37 12.56 -1.01
C LEU A 186 14.57 12.21 -0.14
N LYS A 187 14.82 13.04 0.86
CA LYS A 187 15.88 12.82 1.85
C LYS A 187 15.60 11.51 2.60
N ASP A 188 16.63 10.71 2.80
CA ASP A 188 16.55 9.53 3.66
C ASP A 188 16.44 9.93 5.13
N TYR A 189 15.60 9.20 5.86
CA TYR A 189 15.52 9.24 7.31
C TYR A 189 16.26 8.02 7.87
N LEU A 190 17.22 8.26 8.75
CA LEU A 190 17.91 7.17 9.45
C LEU A 190 17.01 6.69 10.58
N MET A 191 16.40 5.51 10.40
CA MET A 191 15.61 4.88 11.46
C MET A 191 16.52 4.48 12.64
N PRO A 192 16.01 4.50 13.88
CA PRO A 192 16.82 4.35 15.10
C PRO A 192 17.11 2.88 15.48
N PHE A 193 17.24 1.99 14.50
CA PHE A 193 17.43 0.53 14.69
C PHE A 193 18.26 -0.12 13.58
#